data_AF-A0A6B3F7D1-F1
#
_entry.id   AF-A0A6B3F7D1-F1
#
_cell.length_a   1.000
_cell.length_b   1.000
_cell.length_c   1.000
_cell.angle_alpha   90.00
_cell.angle_beta   90.00
_cell.angle_gamma   90.00
#
_symmetry.space_group_name_H-M   'P 1'
#
loop_
_entity.id
_entity.type
_entity.pdbx_description
1 polymer ?
#
loop_
_entity_poly.entity_id
_entity_poly.type
_entity_poly.pdbx_seq_one_letter_code
_entity_poly.pdbx_strand_id
1 'polypeptide(L)'
;FWHRFVDESKVYFNALFGKLDMDIRDADIVGESGYNDMLAETCDLLEQSGVAVRSEGALCVFFDDVKGPDGNPVPLIVRKSNGGFGYAATDLSAIRNRVFDLKADTLLYVVDARQALHFKMVFETAKRAGWLSEDVRAVQLAFGTVLGADGKPFKTRAGESVRLVDLLD
;
A
#
# COMPACT_ATOMS: atom_id res chain seq x y z
N PHE A 1 21.41 -13.61 -1.50
CA PHE A 1 21.95 -12.26 -1.28
C PHE A 1 20.88 -11.26 -0.83
N TRP A 2 19.73 -11.15 -1.52
CA TRP A 2 18.64 -10.24 -1.13
C TRP A 2 18.15 -10.43 0.32
N HIS A 3 17.84 -11.67 0.74
CA HIS A 3 17.39 -11.96 2.12
C HIS A 3 18.35 -11.44 3.19
N ARG A 4 19.67 -11.57 2.98
CA ARG A 4 20.67 -11.06 3.93
C ARG A 4 20.56 -9.54 4.13
N PHE A 5 20.28 -8.78 3.08
CA PHE A 5 20.10 -7.33 3.19
C PHE A 5 18.82 -6.97 3.96
N VAL A 6 17.74 -7.74 3.74
CA VAL A 6 16.49 -7.59 4.48
C VAL A 6 16.70 -7.90 5.96
N ASP A 7 17.41 -8.99 6.27
CA ASP A 7 17.67 -9.43 7.64
C ASP A 7 18.50 -8.40 8.41
N GLU A 8 19.55 -7.84 7.80
CA GLU A 8 20.33 -6.75 8.42
C GLU A 8 19.48 -5.50 8.69
N SER A 9 18.55 -5.16 7.78
CA SER A 9 17.63 -4.04 8.00
C SER A 9 16.67 -4.31 9.16
N LYS A 10 16.18 -5.55 9.31
CA LYS A 10 15.29 -5.95 10.41
C LYS A 10 15.95 -5.81 11.78
N VAL A 11 17.24 -6.10 11.90
CA VAL A 11 17.98 -5.91 13.17
C VAL A 11 17.85 -4.46 13.66
N TYR A 12 18.01 -3.49 12.75
CA TYR A 12 17.85 -2.07 13.08
C TYR A 12 16.41 -1.71 13.46
N PHE A 13 15.41 -2.19 12.69
CA PHE A 13 14.00 -1.93 12.99
C PHE A 13 13.55 -2.54 14.31
N ASN A 14 13.95 -3.78 14.62
CA ASN A 14 13.60 -4.45 15.86
C ASN A 14 14.15 -3.75 17.10
N ALA A 15 15.39 -3.22 17.03
CA ALA A 15 15.96 -2.42 18.10
C ALA A 15 15.15 -1.12 18.34
N LEU A 16 14.70 -0.48 17.26
CA LEU A 16 13.87 0.71 17.31
C LEU A 16 12.48 0.42 17.90
N PHE A 17 11.81 -0.67 17.46
CA PHE A 17 10.54 -1.10 18.02
C PHE A 17 10.64 -1.37 19.53
N GLY A 18 11.74 -1.98 19.97
CA GLY A 18 12.01 -2.17 21.40
C GLY A 18 12.17 -0.86 22.19
N LYS A 19 12.85 0.15 21.63
CA LYS A 19 12.96 1.48 22.28
C LYS A 19 11.62 2.20 22.40
N LEU A 20 10.71 1.99 21.44
CA LEU A 20 9.40 2.61 21.37
C LEU A 20 8.30 1.83 22.12
N ASP A 21 8.66 0.72 22.78
CA ASP A 21 7.70 -0.19 23.44
C ASP A 21 6.58 -0.68 22.49
N MET A 22 6.97 -1.00 21.25
CA MET A 22 6.04 -1.51 20.23
C MET A 22 6.03 -3.04 20.22
N ASP A 23 4.83 -3.64 20.25
CA ASP A 23 4.66 -5.09 20.11
C ASP A 23 4.58 -5.51 18.63
N ILE A 24 5.65 -5.24 17.88
CA ILE A 24 5.85 -5.74 16.52
C ILE A 24 6.93 -6.83 16.57
N ARG A 25 6.59 -8.02 16.06
CA ARG A 25 7.48 -9.19 15.97
C ARG A 25 7.86 -9.47 14.52
N ASP A 26 8.92 -10.26 14.32
CA ASP A 26 9.36 -10.66 12.97
C ASP A 26 8.26 -11.37 12.16
N ALA A 27 7.36 -12.10 12.82
CA ALA A 27 6.23 -12.78 12.19
C ALA A 27 5.19 -11.80 11.61
N ASP A 28 5.14 -10.57 12.11
CA ASP A 28 4.22 -9.53 11.64
C ASP A 28 4.76 -8.79 10.41
N ILE A 29 6.05 -8.97 10.08
CA ILE A 29 6.72 -8.28 8.98
C ILE A 29 6.43 -8.99 7.66
N VAL A 30 5.34 -8.60 7.01
CA VAL A 30 4.98 -9.04 5.66
C VAL A 30 5.21 -7.89 4.67
N GLY A 31 6.36 -7.92 3.99
CA GLY A 31 6.71 -6.95 2.94
C GLY A 31 5.98 -7.21 1.62
N GLU A 32 6.09 -6.27 0.68
CA GLU A 32 5.47 -6.37 -0.65
C GLU A 32 5.83 -7.66 -1.40
N SER A 33 7.06 -8.14 -1.23
CA SER A 33 7.54 -9.37 -1.87
C SER A 33 6.80 -10.63 -1.40
N GLY A 34 6.14 -10.58 -0.24
CA GLY A 34 5.28 -11.67 0.24
C GLY A 34 4.07 -11.93 -0.66
N TYR A 35 3.72 -10.98 -1.54
CA TYR A 35 2.59 -11.09 -2.46
C TYR A 35 3.02 -11.32 -3.91
N ASN A 36 4.32 -11.43 -4.22
CA ASN A 36 4.83 -11.52 -5.59
C ASN A 36 4.17 -12.65 -6.40
N ASP A 37 3.99 -13.82 -5.78
CA ASP A 37 3.39 -14.99 -6.44
C ASP A 37 1.88 -14.80 -6.69
N MET A 38 1.23 -13.88 -5.98
CA MET A 38 -0.19 -13.56 -6.13
C MET A 38 -0.46 -12.45 -7.16
N LEU A 39 0.55 -11.67 -7.56
CA LEU A 39 0.34 -10.48 -8.40
C LEU A 39 -0.26 -10.85 -9.76
N ALA A 40 0.23 -11.93 -10.36
CA ALA A 40 -0.24 -12.38 -11.66
C ALA A 40 -1.72 -12.79 -11.59
N GLU A 41 -2.04 -13.69 -10.66
CA GLU A 41 -3.39 -14.20 -10.44
C GLU A 41 -4.37 -13.08 -10.07
N THR A 42 -3.96 -12.13 -9.22
CA THR A 42 -4.81 -11.00 -8.79
C THR A 42 -5.21 -10.13 -9.98
N CYS A 43 -4.29 -9.83 -10.91
CA CYS A 43 -4.62 -9.10 -12.13
C CYS A 43 -5.56 -9.92 -13.04
N ASP A 44 -5.31 -11.22 -13.19
CA ASP A 44 -6.10 -12.07 -14.07
C ASP A 44 -7.54 -12.23 -13.54
N LEU A 45 -7.73 -12.31 -12.22
CA LEU A 45 -9.04 -12.30 -11.58
C LEU A 45 -9.81 -10.98 -11.80
N LEU A 46 -9.10 -9.85 -11.75
CA LEU A 46 -9.70 -8.53 -12.00
C LEU A 46 -10.10 -8.35 -13.48
N GLU A 47 -9.30 -8.90 -14.40
CA GLU A 47 -9.63 -8.90 -15.83
C GLU A 47 -10.83 -9.82 -16.11
N GLN A 48 -10.84 -11.03 -15.53
CA GLN A 48 -11.93 -12.01 -15.70
C GLN A 48 -13.27 -11.54 -15.11
N SER A 49 -13.24 -10.81 -13.99
CA SER A 49 -14.46 -10.22 -13.40
C SER A 49 -14.98 -9.00 -14.17
N GLY A 50 -14.20 -8.49 -15.13
CA GLY A 50 -14.52 -7.27 -15.88
C GLY A 50 -14.30 -5.97 -15.11
N VAL A 51 -13.79 -6.04 -13.86
CA VAL A 51 -13.47 -4.85 -13.05
C VAL A 51 -12.29 -4.08 -13.65
N ALA A 52 -11.28 -4.80 -14.15
CA ALA A 52 -10.17 -4.21 -14.86
C ALA A 52 -10.26 -4.48 -16.36
N VAL A 53 -9.94 -3.48 -17.17
CA VAL A 53 -9.99 -3.53 -18.64
C VAL A 53 -8.66 -3.09 -19.23
N ARG A 54 -8.35 -3.60 -20.43
CA ARG A 54 -7.14 -3.17 -21.14
C ARG A 54 -7.31 -1.79 -21.74
N SER A 55 -6.37 -0.90 -21.49
CA SER A 55 -6.29 0.44 -22.06
C SER A 55 -4.84 0.78 -22.35
N GLU A 56 -4.53 1.16 -23.59
CA GLU A 56 -3.16 1.53 -24.02
C GLU A 56 -2.09 0.46 -23.68
N GLY A 57 -2.48 -0.81 -23.75
CA GLY A 57 -1.62 -1.96 -23.43
C GLY A 57 -1.47 -2.25 -21.92
N ALA A 58 -1.90 -1.36 -21.04
CA ALA A 58 -1.97 -1.59 -19.59
C ALA A 58 -3.32 -2.21 -19.18
N LEU A 59 -3.36 -2.83 -18.00
CA LEU A 59 -4.59 -3.28 -17.34
C LEU A 59 -4.97 -2.25 -16.28
N CYS A 60 -6.17 -1.68 -16.42
CA CYS A 60 -6.60 -0.48 -15.72
C CYS A 60 -8.01 -0.65 -15.12
N VAL A 61 -8.25 -0.04 -13.97
CA VAL A 61 -9.58 0.14 -13.39
C VAL A 61 -9.95 1.61 -13.50
N PHE A 62 -11.15 1.90 -14.03
CA PHE A 62 -11.65 3.26 -14.20
C PHE A 62 -12.75 3.58 -13.17
N PHE A 63 -12.86 4.85 -12.82
CA PHE A 63 -13.81 5.36 -11.83
C PHE A 63 -14.48 6.61 -12.37
N ASP A 64 -15.81 6.68 -12.26
CA ASP A 64 -16.59 7.79 -12.81
C ASP A 64 -16.28 9.12 -12.12
N ASP A 65 -15.89 9.06 -10.85
CA ASP A 65 -15.66 10.20 -9.96
C ASP A 65 -14.17 10.54 -9.77
N VAL A 66 -13.25 9.85 -10.45
CA VAL A 66 -11.79 10.13 -10.38
C VAL A 66 -11.30 10.69 -11.70
N LYS A 67 -10.98 11.99 -11.69
CA LYS A 67 -10.51 12.75 -12.85
C LYS A 67 -9.23 13.51 -12.53
N GLY A 68 -8.41 13.69 -13.55
CA GLY A 68 -7.19 14.47 -13.50
C GLY A 68 -7.45 15.98 -13.58
N PRO A 69 -6.41 16.82 -13.44
CA PRO A 69 -6.53 18.27 -13.55
C PRO A 69 -7.06 18.75 -14.92
N ASP A 70 -6.89 17.93 -15.96
CA ASP A 70 -7.37 18.13 -17.33
C ASP A 70 -8.81 17.65 -17.53
N GLY A 71 -9.45 17.09 -16.50
CA GLY A 71 -10.81 16.55 -16.54
C GLY A 71 -10.92 15.13 -17.12
N ASN A 72 -9.80 14.52 -17.53
CA ASN A 72 -9.80 13.17 -18.06
C ASN A 72 -9.84 12.12 -16.94
N PRO A 73 -10.44 10.93 -17.16
CA PRO A 73 -10.41 9.85 -16.17
C PRO A 73 -8.97 9.45 -15.83
N VAL A 74 -8.68 9.32 -14.53
CA VAL A 74 -7.37 8.81 -14.07
C VAL A 74 -7.58 7.37 -13.57
N PRO A 75 -7.04 6.36 -14.28
CA PRO A 75 -7.23 4.97 -13.90
C PRO A 75 -6.29 4.54 -12.78
N LEU A 76 -6.69 3.49 -12.06
CA LEU A 76 -5.78 2.68 -11.27
C LEU A 76 -5.13 1.64 -12.20
N ILE A 77 -3.84 1.78 -12.48
CA ILE A 77 -3.09 0.83 -13.30
C ILE A 77 -2.67 -0.35 -12.41
N VAL A 78 -3.24 -1.54 -12.67
CA VAL A 78 -2.91 -2.78 -11.93
C VAL A 78 -1.79 -3.58 -12.62
N ARG A 79 -1.67 -3.49 -13.95
CA ARG A 79 -0.51 -4.05 -14.68
C ARG A 79 -0.09 -3.06 -15.77
N LYS A 80 1.18 -2.70 -15.81
CA LYS A 80 1.72 -1.77 -16.81
C LYS A 80 1.78 -2.41 -18.19
N SER A 81 1.89 -1.60 -19.23
CA SER A 81 1.98 -2.06 -20.63
C SER A 81 3.21 -2.93 -20.92
N ASN A 82 4.28 -2.77 -20.15
CA ASN A 82 5.47 -3.64 -20.22
C ASN A 82 5.34 -4.94 -19.38
N GLY A 83 4.15 -5.24 -18.87
CA GLY A 83 3.89 -6.40 -18.01
C GLY A 83 4.30 -6.22 -16.54
N GLY A 84 4.95 -5.11 -16.19
CA GLY A 84 5.39 -4.85 -14.81
C GLY A 84 4.22 -4.57 -13.86
N PHE A 85 4.34 -5.06 -12.63
CA PHE A 85 3.40 -4.76 -11.56
C PHE A 85 3.78 -3.47 -10.84
N GLY A 86 2.79 -2.75 -10.32
CA GLY A 86 2.98 -1.57 -9.47
C GLY A 86 2.30 -1.74 -8.11
N TYR A 87 2.38 -0.72 -7.27
CA TYR A 87 1.82 -0.74 -5.90
C TYR A 87 0.36 -1.18 -5.84
N ALA A 88 -0.47 -0.77 -6.81
CA ALA A 88 -1.87 -1.18 -6.88
C ALA A 88 -2.07 -2.70 -6.89
N ALA A 89 -1.25 -3.45 -7.64
CA ALA A 89 -1.35 -4.91 -7.68
C ALA A 89 -0.97 -5.54 -6.34
N THR A 90 0.08 -5.02 -5.70
CA THR A 90 0.52 -5.48 -4.38
C THR A 90 -0.53 -5.20 -3.32
N ASP A 91 -1.08 -3.99 -3.26
CA ASP A 91 -2.13 -3.64 -2.28
C ASP A 91 -3.40 -4.46 -2.47
N LEU A 92 -3.81 -4.69 -3.72
CA LEU A 92 -4.97 -5.53 -4.05
C LEU A 92 -4.72 -7.01 -3.67
N SER A 93 -3.51 -7.51 -3.92
CA SER A 93 -3.12 -8.86 -3.51
C SER A 93 -3.08 -8.99 -1.99
N ALA A 94 -2.61 -7.96 -1.29
CA ALA A 94 -2.59 -7.90 0.16
C ALA A 94 -4.01 -7.88 0.76
N ILE A 95 -4.94 -7.11 0.19
CA ILE A 95 -6.35 -7.16 0.59
C ILE A 95 -6.89 -8.58 0.41
N ARG A 96 -6.71 -9.17 -0.78
CA ARG A 96 -7.20 -10.52 -1.09
C ARG A 96 -6.67 -11.55 -0.10
N ASN A 97 -5.36 -11.56 0.17
CA ASN A 97 -4.75 -12.45 1.16
C ASN A 97 -5.32 -12.23 2.58
N ARG A 98 -5.39 -10.97 3.04
CA ARG A 98 -5.89 -10.66 4.39
C ARG A 98 -7.35 -11.05 4.59
N VAL A 99 -8.17 -10.92 3.55
CA VAL A 99 -9.59 -11.32 3.62
C VAL A 99 -9.73 -12.83 3.52
N PHE A 100 -9.13 -13.47 2.52
CA PHE A 100 -9.43 -14.88 2.24
C PHE A 100 -8.54 -15.86 2.99
N ASP A 101 -7.30 -15.50 3.32
CA ASP A 101 -6.36 -16.40 4.00
C ASP A 101 -6.32 -16.09 5.50
N LEU A 102 -6.19 -14.81 5.87
CA LEU A 102 -6.18 -14.38 7.28
C LEU A 102 -7.58 -14.21 7.88
N LYS A 103 -8.64 -14.25 7.06
CA LYS A 103 -10.04 -14.12 7.50
C LYS A 103 -10.31 -12.83 8.27
N ALA A 104 -9.68 -11.72 7.86
CA ALA A 104 -9.87 -10.44 8.50
C ALA A 104 -11.21 -9.81 8.11
N ASP A 105 -12.02 -9.44 9.11
CA ASP A 105 -13.27 -8.68 8.92
C ASP A 105 -13.02 -7.15 8.90
N THR A 106 -11.86 -6.71 9.40
CA THR A 106 -11.48 -5.30 9.45
C THR A 106 -10.00 -5.14 9.11
N LEU A 107 -9.71 -4.35 8.08
CA LEU A 107 -8.38 -3.99 7.64
C LEU A 107 -8.16 -2.50 7.90
N LEU A 108 -7.16 -2.17 8.73
CA LEU A 108 -6.80 -0.79 9.06
C LEU A 108 -5.46 -0.42 8.41
N TYR A 109 -5.47 0.58 7.54
CA TYR A 109 -4.31 1.08 6.83
C TYR A 109 -3.85 2.39 7.46
N VAL A 110 -2.84 2.33 8.34
CA VAL A 110 -2.23 3.51 8.96
C VAL A 110 -1.16 4.06 8.03
N VAL A 111 -1.54 5.04 7.21
CA VAL A 111 -0.72 5.56 6.11
C VAL A 111 -0.85 7.08 5.96
N ASP A 112 0.11 7.70 5.28
CA ASP A 112 0.11 9.14 5.03
C ASP A 112 -1.14 9.59 4.24
N ALA A 113 -1.73 10.72 4.63
CA ALA A 113 -2.93 11.28 4.01
C ALA A 113 -2.79 11.55 2.50
N ARG A 114 -1.58 11.79 2.00
CA ARG A 114 -1.31 11.99 0.57
C ARG A 114 -1.62 10.76 -0.29
N GLN A 115 -1.72 9.58 0.31
CA GLN A 115 -2.08 8.33 -0.37
C GLN A 115 -3.60 8.10 -0.43
N ALA A 116 -4.43 9.05 0.01
CA ALA A 116 -5.87 8.86 0.12
C ALA A 116 -6.55 8.50 -1.21
N LEU A 117 -6.16 9.15 -2.31
CA LEU A 117 -6.74 8.83 -3.62
C LEU A 117 -6.39 7.40 -4.07
N HIS A 118 -5.14 6.97 -3.83
CA HIS A 118 -4.69 5.60 -4.14
C HIS A 118 -5.51 4.56 -3.38
N PHE A 119 -5.60 4.70 -2.05
CA PHE A 119 -6.37 3.76 -1.23
C PHE A 119 -7.87 3.80 -1.51
N LYS A 120 -8.44 4.96 -1.83
CA LYS A 120 -9.83 5.06 -2.31
C LYS A 120 -10.04 4.18 -3.54
N MET A 121 -9.19 4.30 -4.55
CA MET A 121 -9.27 3.50 -5.78
C MET A 121 -9.05 2.00 -5.52
N VAL A 122 -8.08 1.64 -4.68
CA VAL A 122 -7.80 0.25 -4.30
C VAL A 122 -8.98 -0.38 -3.57
N PHE A 123 -9.55 0.28 -2.57
CA PHE A 123 -10.68 -0.24 -1.82
C PHE A 123 -11.93 -0.37 -2.69
N GLU A 124 -12.19 0.62 -3.53
CA GLU A 124 -13.31 0.57 -4.47
C GLU A 124 -13.14 -0.56 -5.50
N THR A 125 -11.92 -0.77 -5.99
CA THR A 125 -11.59 -1.93 -6.86
C THR A 125 -11.86 -3.25 -6.15
N ALA A 126 -11.39 -3.40 -4.92
CA ALA A 126 -11.58 -4.62 -4.13
C ALA A 126 -13.06 -4.89 -3.79
N LYS A 127 -13.86 -3.84 -3.55
CA LYS A 127 -15.32 -3.94 -3.41
C LYS A 127 -15.99 -4.44 -4.68
N ARG A 128 -15.67 -3.85 -5.84
CA ARG A 128 -16.21 -4.28 -7.14
C ARG A 128 -15.81 -5.70 -7.50
N ALA A 129 -14.64 -6.14 -7.06
CA ALA A 129 -14.17 -7.52 -7.21
C ALA A 129 -14.81 -8.51 -6.21
N GLY A 130 -15.63 -8.03 -5.28
CA GLY A 130 -16.30 -8.85 -4.26
C GLY A 130 -15.41 -9.29 -3.10
N TRP A 131 -14.25 -8.67 -2.92
CA TRP A 131 -13.30 -9.03 -1.86
C TRP A 131 -13.53 -8.25 -0.56
N LEU A 132 -14.17 -7.09 -0.65
CA LEU A 132 -14.65 -6.33 0.51
C LEU A 132 -16.18 -6.38 0.49
N SER A 133 -16.76 -7.36 1.18
CA SER A 133 -18.20 -7.52 1.34
C SER A 133 -18.78 -6.55 2.39
N GLU A 134 -20.09 -6.59 2.60
CA GLU A 134 -20.76 -5.81 3.66
C GLU A 134 -20.15 -6.07 5.06
N ASP A 135 -19.66 -7.29 5.30
CA ASP A 135 -19.09 -7.71 6.59
C ASP A 135 -17.59 -7.42 6.72
N VAL A 136 -16.92 -7.08 5.60
CA VAL A 136 -15.46 -6.90 5.55
C VAL A 136 -15.12 -5.47 5.18
N ARG A 137 -14.57 -4.71 6.13
CA ARG A 137 -14.24 -3.29 5.94
C ARG A 137 -12.74 -3.05 5.79
N ALA A 138 -12.36 -2.22 4.83
CA ALA A 138 -11.02 -1.63 4.75
C ALA A 138 -11.09 -0.13 5.01
N VAL A 139 -10.26 0.38 5.92
CA VAL A 139 -10.28 1.78 6.35
C VAL A 139 -8.86 2.34 6.29
N GLN A 140 -8.73 3.51 5.67
CA GLN A 140 -7.51 4.31 5.76
C GLN A 140 -7.55 5.15 7.03
N LEU A 141 -6.63 4.89 7.96
CA LEU A 141 -6.35 5.74 9.11
C LEU A 141 -5.24 6.72 8.73
N ALA A 142 -5.64 7.81 8.10
CA ALA A 142 -4.71 8.80 7.54
C ALA A 142 -4.01 9.62 8.63
N PHE A 143 -2.69 9.76 8.53
CA PHE A 143 -1.92 10.73 9.33
C PHE A 143 -1.33 11.85 8.46
N GLY A 144 -1.16 13.03 9.04
CA GLY A 144 -0.60 14.21 8.37
C GLY A 144 0.93 14.24 8.34
N THR A 145 1.50 15.18 7.59
CA THR A 145 2.95 15.38 7.52
C THR A 145 3.50 15.83 8.88
N VAL A 146 4.61 15.23 9.33
CA VAL A 146 5.37 15.73 10.48
C VAL A 146 6.06 17.04 10.10
N LEU A 147 5.76 18.11 10.83
CA LEU A 147 6.29 19.45 10.58
C LEU A 147 7.39 19.83 11.60
N GLY A 148 8.36 20.61 11.14
CA GLY A 148 9.31 21.30 12.01
C GLY A 148 8.71 22.55 12.66
N ALA A 149 9.49 23.16 13.56
CA ALA A 149 9.11 24.41 14.23
C ALA A 149 8.87 25.58 13.25
N ASP A 150 9.36 25.48 12.02
CA ASP A 150 9.17 26.44 10.93
C ASP A 150 7.91 26.18 10.09
N GLY A 151 7.10 25.17 10.45
CA GLY A 151 5.88 24.78 9.73
C GLY A 151 6.15 24.06 8.40
N LYS A 152 7.40 23.73 8.08
CA LYS A 152 7.78 22.97 6.88
C LYS A 152 7.96 21.48 7.20
N PRO A 153 7.97 20.58 6.20
CA PRO A 153 8.24 19.17 6.44
C PRO A 153 9.51 18.98 7.26
N PHE A 154 9.41 18.15 8.32
CA PHE A 154 10.47 17.94 9.29
C PHE A 154 11.76 17.48 8.60
N LYS A 155 12.82 18.27 8.72
CA LYS A 155 14.16 18.00 8.19
C LYS A 155 15.20 18.37 9.24
N THR A 156 16.38 17.74 9.18
CA THR A 156 17.51 18.17 10.00
C THR A 156 17.93 19.60 9.62
N ARG A 157 18.70 20.28 10.48
CA ARG A 157 19.28 21.60 10.18
C ARG A 157 20.17 21.60 8.92
N ALA A 158 20.67 20.43 8.50
CA ALA A 158 21.47 20.22 7.30
C ALA A 158 20.65 19.82 6.06
N GLY A 159 19.32 19.68 6.17
CA GLY A 159 18.44 19.28 5.07
C GLY A 159 18.38 17.77 4.81
N GLU A 160 19.12 16.96 5.55
CA GLU A 160 19.11 15.49 5.50
C GLU A 160 17.88 14.92 6.23
N SER A 161 17.48 13.69 5.87
CA SER A 161 16.43 12.96 6.58
C SER A 161 16.87 12.65 8.01
N VAL A 162 16.02 12.95 8.98
CA VAL A 162 16.31 12.66 10.39
C VAL A 162 16.26 11.15 10.61
N ARG A 163 17.32 10.56 11.18
CA ARG A 163 17.27 9.16 11.59
C ARG A 163 16.48 9.07 12.89
N LEU A 164 15.50 8.18 12.94
CA LEU A 164 14.60 8.08 14.09
C LEU A 164 15.34 7.71 15.39
N VAL A 165 16.44 6.96 15.31
CA VAL A 165 17.28 6.66 16.49
C VAL A 165 17.85 7.92 17.13
N ASP A 166 18.25 8.92 16.34
CA ASP A 166 18.83 10.17 16.83
C ASP A 166 17.78 11.06 17.55
N LEU A 167 16.49 10.76 17.42
CA LEU A 167 15.39 11.44 18.12
C LEU A 167 15.02 10.77 19.45
N LEU A 168 15.43 9.51 19.64
CA LEU A 168 15.08 8.71 20.82
C LEU A 168 16.20 8.65 21.86
N ASP A 169 17.38 9.17 21.51
CA ASP A 169 18.54 9.35 22.40
C ASP A 169 18.55 10.78 22.97
#